data_AF-A0A4U1JPN4-F1
#
_entry.id   AF-A0A4U1JPN4-F1
#
_cell.length_a   1.000
_cell.length_b   1.000
_cell.length_c   1.000
_cell.angle_alpha   90.00
_cell.angle_beta   90.00
_cell.angle_gamma   90.00
#
_symmetry.space_group_name_H-M   'P 1'
#
loop_
_entity.id
_entity.type
_entity.pdbx_description
1 polymer ?
#
loop_
_entity_poly.entity_id
_entity_poly.type
_entity_poly.pdbx_seq_one_letter_code
_entity_poly.pdbx_strand_id
1 'polypeptide(L)'
;MTMMALRIEERVAFAIERLLRADDSWRSLVRDMVDRWPEEPPLELGFTLVSAASAIESSFAEGSPAREAAMQGYRLAALISMDVHAMQLLGMDCDRADHLLAYWDIDPFFARL
;
A
#
# COMPACT_ATOMS: atom_id res chain seq x y z
N MET A 1 24.24 6.26 1.63
CA MET A 1 22.78 6.10 1.58
C MET A 1 22.28 6.84 0.35
N THR A 2 21.69 6.15 -0.61
CA THR A 2 21.33 6.69 -1.94
C THR A 2 19.93 7.34 -1.90
N MET A 3 19.66 8.33 -2.77
CA MET A 3 18.38 9.06 -2.80
C MET A 3 17.14 8.16 -2.95
N MET A 4 17.25 7.02 -3.64
CA MET A 4 16.16 6.05 -3.74
C MET A 4 15.83 5.37 -2.40
N ALA A 5 16.83 5.05 -1.58
CA ALA A 5 16.61 4.42 -0.27
C ALA A 5 15.83 5.35 0.67
N LEU A 6 16.16 6.66 0.64
CA LEU A 6 15.44 7.69 1.42
C LEU A 6 13.96 7.79 1.04
N ARG A 7 13.61 7.66 -0.25
CA ARG A 7 12.21 7.69 -0.71
C ARG A 7 11.43 6.46 -0.24
N ILE A 8 12.06 5.29 -0.26
CA ILE A 8 11.44 4.05 0.24
C ILE A 8 11.20 4.16 1.74
N GLU A 9 12.19 4.62 2.51
CA GLU A 9 12.05 4.79 3.96
C GLU A 9 10.93 5.77 4.32
N GLU A 10 10.79 6.89 3.60
CA GLU A 10 9.68 7.82 3.78
C GLU A 10 8.32 7.14 3.55
N ARG A 11 8.19 6.38 2.45
CA ARG A 11 6.97 5.65 2.09
C ARG A 11 6.62 4.60 3.15
N VAL A 12 7.61 3.86 3.63
CA VAL A 12 7.43 2.84 4.68
C VAL A 12 7.03 3.48 6.00
N ALA A 13 7.68 4.57 6.42
CA ALA A 13 7.33 5.29 7.63
C ALA A 13 5.89 5.83 7.58
N PHE A 14 5.47 6.38 6.44
CA PHE A 14 4.09 6.82 6.24
C PHE A 14 3.08 5.67 6.37
N ALA A 15 3.36 4.51 5.75
CA ALA A 15 2.49 3.34 5.85
C ALA A 15 2.42 2.81 7.29
N ILE A 16 3.54 2.75 8.01
CA ILE A 16 3.57 2.36 9.43
C ILE A 16 2.70 3.30 10.26
N GLU A 17 2.85 4.62 10.09
CA GLU A 17 2.08 5.61 10.83
C GLU A 17 0.58 5.39 10.64
N ARG A 18 0.13 5.21 9.39
CA ARG A 18 -1.30 5.00 9.08
C ARG A 18 -1.81 3.65 9.57
N LEU A 19 -1.03 2.58 9.45
CA LEU A 19 -1.42 1.25 9.91
C LEU A 19 -1.55 1.18 11.45
N LEU A 20 -0.71 1.90 12.20
CA LEU A 20 -0.72 1.88 13.67
C LEU A 20 -1.66 2.89 14.31
N ARG A 21 -2.31 3.76 13.54
CA ARG A 21 -3.33 4.67 14.10
C ARG A 21 -4.50 3.87 14.66
N ALA A 22 -5.02 4.32 15.80
CA ALA A 22 -6.16 3.69 16.48
C ALA A 22 -7.52 4.00 15.81
N ASP A 23 -7.50 4.53 14.59
CA ASP A 23 -8.67 4.87 13.79
C ASP A 23 -8.71 4.01 12.52
N ASP A 24 -9.71 4.27 11.69
CA ASP A 24 -9.91 3.55 10.43
C ASP A 24 -9.03 4.09 9.28
N SER A 25 -7.95 4.84 9.56
CA SER A 25 -7.12 5.47 8.53
C SER A 25 -6.38 4.50 7.61
N TRP A 26 -6.26 3.23 7.99
CA TRP A 26 -5.76 2.18 7.10
C TRP A 26 -6.65 1.98 5.86
N ARG A 27 -7.95 2.31 5.93
CA ARG A 27 -8.89 2.16 4.80
C ARG A 27 -8.57 3.09 3.64
N SER A 28 -8.15 4.32 3.93
CA SER A 28 -7.74 5.27 2.89
C SER A 28 -6.27 5.14 2.49
N LEU A 29 -5.47 4.32 3.19
CA LEU A 29 -4.02 4.28 3.04
C LEU A 29 -3.58 4.12 1.58
N VAL A 30 -4.14 3.17 0.85
CA VAL A 30 -3.74 2.93 -0.55
C VAL A 30 -4.09 4.13 -1.45
N ARG A 31 -5.25 4.77 -1.25
CA ARG A 31 -5.62 6.00 -1.98
C ARG A 31 -4.66 7.13 -1.65
N ASP A 32 -4.37 7.34 -0.37
CA ASP A 32 -3.45 8.38 0.09
C ASP A 32 -2.03 8.14 -0.45
N MET A 33 -1.61 6.88 -0.62
CA MET A 33 -0.33 6.52 -1.25
C MET A 33 -0.32 6.85 -2.74
N VAL A 34 -1.38 6.54 -3.48
CA VAL A 34 -1.52 6.89 -4.90
C VAL A 34 -1.50 8.40 -5.10
N ASP A 35 -2.25 9.15 -4.29
CA ASP A 35 -2.30 10.62 -4.37
C ASP A 35 -0.95 11.27 -4.06
N ARG A 36 -0.20 10.70 -3.09
CA ARG A 36 1.09 11.26 -2.66
C ARG A 36 2.24 10.87 -3.58
N TRP A 37 2.17 9.71 -4.24
CA TRP A 37 3.23 9.18 -5.10
C TRP A 37 2.69 8.67 -6.44
N PRO A 38 2.02 9.52 -7.24
CA PRO A 38 1.34 9.11 -8.47
C PRO A 38 2.30 8.55 -9.52
N GLU A 39 3.56 8.99 -9.50
CA GLU A 39 4.59 8.64 -10.48
C GLU A 39 5.33 7.33 -10.16
N GLU A 40 5.16 6.76 -8.97
CA GLU A 40 5.86 5.52 -8.60
C GLU A 40 5.20 4.30 -9.28
N PRO A 41 5.96 3.23 -9.58
CA PRO A 41 5.37 1.99 -10.08
C PRO A 41 4.32 1.44 -9.09
N PRO A 42 3.15 0.95 -9.54
CA PRO A 42 2.11 0.45 -8.64
C PRO A 42 2.58 -0.62 -7.65
N LEU A 43 3.45 -1.54 -8.08
CA LEU A 43 4.01 -2.58 -7.21
C LEU A 43 4.99 -2.05 -6.15
N GLU A 44 5.52 -0.85 -6.33
CA GLU A 44 6.35 -0.17 -5.33
C GLU A 44 5.51 0.20 -4.09
N LEU A 45 4.22 0.49 -4.28
CA LEU A 45 3.27 0.69 -3.18
C LEU A 45 3.02 -0.64 -2.43
N GLY A 46 2.87 -1.74 -3.16
CA GLY A 46 2.77 -3.10 -2.59
C GLY A 46 4.02 -3.46 -1.77
N PHE A 47 5.21 -3.21 -2.31
CA PHE A 47 6.48 -3.41 -1.60
C PHE A 47 6.56 -2.58 -0.31
N THR A 48 6.13 -1.31 -0.37
CA THR A 48 6.07 -0.41 0.78
C THR A 48 5.18 -1.00 1.89
N LEU A 49 3.99 -1.49 1.54
CA LEU A 49 3.04 -2.08 2.47
C LEU A 49 3.56 -3.37 3.12
N VAL A 50 4.22 -4.24 2.35
CA VAL A 50 4.88 -5.45 2.89
C VAL A 50 6.00 -5.07 3.85
N SER A 51 6.81 -4.08 3.48
CA SER A 51 7.92 -3.61 4.31
C SER A 51 7.42 -3.01 5.63
N ALA A 52 6.35 -2.20 5.58
CA ALA A 52 5.70 -1.64 6.76
C ALA A 52 5.10 -2.74 7.66
N ALA A 53 4.36 -3.69 7.07
CA ALA A 53 3.78 -4.81 7.81
C ALA A 53 4.85 -5.67 8.49
N SER A 54 5.93 -5.99 7.78
CA SER A 54 7.06 -6.77 8.32
C SER A 54 7.79 -6.02 9.44
N ALA A 55 7.97 -4.70 9.31
CA ALA A 55 8.55 -3.87 10.36
C ALA A 55 7.68 -3.85 11.63
N ILE A 56 6.35 -3.73 11.48
CA ILE A 56 5.42 -3.83 12.61
C ILE A 56 5.51 -5.23 13.24
N GLU A 57 5.40 -6.28 12.44
CA GLU A 57 5.40 -7.66 12.93
C GLU A 57 6.69 -8.00 13.70
N SER A 58 7.84 -7.55 13.22
CA SER A 58 9.13 -7.76 13.89
C SER A 58 9.31 -6.92 15.16
N SER A 59 8.62 -5.77 15.26
CA SER A 59 8.73 -4.85 16.41
C SER A 59 7.81 -5.22 17.57
N PHE A 60 6.72 -5.96 17.32
CA PHE A 60 5.71 -6.29 18.33
C PHE A 60 5.62 -7.79 18.59
N ALA A 61 5.48 -8.15 19.87
CA ALA A 61 5.30 -9.52 20.32
C ALA A 61 4.03 -10.16 19.72
N GLU A 62 4.05 -11.49 19.63
CA GLU A 62 2.88 -12.27 19.23
C GLU A 62 1.70 -12.00 20.19
N GLY A 63 0.49 -11.86 19.64
CA GLY A 63 -0.71 -11.48 20.40
C GLY A 63 -0.87 -9.98 20.70
N SER A 64 0.09 -9.14 20.32
CA SER A 64 -0.09 -7.68 20.39
C SER A 64 -1.19 -7.20 19.43
N PRO A 65 -2.07 -6.27 19.84
CA PRO A 65 -3.04 -5.64 18.94
C PRO A 65 -2.38 -5.00 17.70
N ALA A 66 -1.12 -4.55 17.82
CA ALA A 66 -0.36 -4.01 16.69
C ALA A 66 -0.13 -5.02 15.56
N ARG A 67 -0.23 -6.34 15.82
CA ARG A 67 -0.12 -7.34 14.76
C ARG A 67 -1.34 -7.41 13.85
N GLU A 68 -2.51 -6.92 14.30
CA GLU A 68 -3.66 -6.75 13.41
C GLU A 68 -3.34 -5.72 12.33
N ALA A 69 -2.62 -4.65 12.67
CA ALA A 69 -2.17 -3.63 11.72
C ALA A 69 -1.19 -4.20 10.68
N ALA A 70 -0.25 -5.08 11.09
CA ALA A 70 0.63 -5.78 10.15
C ALA A 70 -0.17 -6.64 9.17
N MET A 71 -1.16 -7.40 9.67
CA MET A 71 -2.06 -8.19 8.83
C MET A 71 -2.85 -7.34 7.84
N GLN A 72 -3.31 -6.14 8.22
CA GLN A 72 -3.92 -5.20 7.28
C GLN A 72 -2.94 -4.75 6.20
N GLY A 73 -1.69 -4.43 6.56
CA GLY A 73 -0.65 -4.07 5.59
C GLY A 73 -0.42 -5.16 4.53
N TYR A 74 -0.27 -6.42 4.95
CA TYR A 74 -0.15 -7.55 4.02
C TYR A 74 -1.39 -7.72 3.14
N ARG A 75 -2.59 -7.55 3.71
CA ARG A 75 -3.85 -7.64 2.96
C ARG A 75 -3.94 -6.56 1.88
N LEU A 76 -3.61 -5.31 2.20
CA LEU A 76 -3.59 -4.21 1.24
C LEU A 76 -2.56 -4.47 0.14
N ALA A 77 -1.38 -4.99 0.48
CA ALA A 77 -0.35 -5.35 -0.49
C ALA A 77 -0.80 -6.45 -1.47
N ALA A 78 -1.53 -7.45 -0.99
CA ALA A 78 -2.10 -8.49 -1.83
C ALA A 78 -3.17 -7.93 -2.78
N LEU A 79 -4.04 -7.06 -2.27
CA LEU A 79 -5.13 -6.46 -3.05
C LEU A 79 -4.59 -5.55 -4.18
N ILE A 80 -3.61 -4.68 -3.90
CA ILE A 80 -3.01 -3.87 -4.96
C ILE A 80 -2.27 -4.72 -5.99
N SER A 81 -1.63 -5.82 -5.58
CA SER A 81 -0.97 -6.74 -6.51
C SER A 81 -1.99 -7.43 -7.44
N MET A 82 -3.17 -7.74 -6.92
CA MET A 82 -4.28 -8.30 -7.69
C MET A 82 -4.81 -7.29 -8.72
N ASP A 83 -5.01 -6.03 -8.31
CA ASP A 83 -5.46 -4.95 -9.21
C ASP A 83 -4.47 -4.72 -10.34
N VAL A 84 -3.17 -4.65 -10.02
CA VAL A 84 -2.12 -4.50 -11.04
C VAL A 84 -2.12 -5.67 -12.02
N HIS A 85 -2.31 -6.90 -11.51
CA HIS A 85 -2.41 -8.07 -12.38
C HIS A 85 -3.66 -8.02 -13.27
N ALA A 86 -4.80 -7.58 -12.73
CA ALA A 86 -6.03 -7.41 -13.50
C ALA A 86 -5.86 -6.35 -14.61
N MET A 87 -5.23 -5.21 -14.30
CA MET A 87 -4.90 -4.17 -15.28
C MET A 87 -4.05 -4.72 -16.42
N GLN A 88 -3.03 -5.52 -16.12
CA GLN A 88 -2.18 -6.17 -17.13
C GLN A 88 -2.99 -7.11 -18.03
N LEU A 89 -3.89 -7.92 -17.46
CA LEU A 89 -4.75 -8.82 -18.22
C LEU A 89 -5.74 -8.06 -19.13
N LEU A 90 -6.17 -6.88 -18.70
CA LEU A 90 -7.06 -5.99 -19.45
C LEU A 90 -6.33 -5.12 -20.48
N GLY A 91 -4.99 -5.16 -20.52
CA GLY A 91 -4.17 -4.30 -21.38
C GLY A 91 -4.25 -2.82 -21.02
N MET A 92 -4.52 -2.50 -19.73
CA MET A 92 -4.51 -1.13 -19.22
C MET A 92 -3.09 -0.68 -18.88
N ASP A 93 -2.84 0.62 -18.94
CA ASP A 93 -1.56 1.19 -18.51
C ASP A 93 -1.33 0.91 -17.02
N CYS A 94 -0.16 0.40 -16.64
CA CYS A 94 0.14 0.04 -15.24
C CYS A 94 1.56 0.43 -14.79
N ASP A 95 2.16 1.44 -15.43
CA ASP A 95 3.53 1.88 -15.12
C ASP A 95 3.62 2.87 -13.96
N ARG A 96 2.49 3.52 -13.62
CA ARG A 96 2.39 4.57 -12.61
C ARG A 96 1.22 4.30 -11.65
N ALA A 97 1.39 4.68 -10.39
CA ALA A 97 0.40 4.47 -9.34
C ALA A 97 -0.94 5.15 -9.66
N ASP A 98 -0.94 6.32 -10.29
CA ASP A 98 -2.18 7.02 -10.67
C ASP A 98 -3.00 6.30 -11.75
N HIS A 99 -2.42 5.38 -12.51
CA HIS A 99 -3.19 4.55 -13.44
C HIS A 99 -4.16 3.60 -12.71
N LEU A 100 -3.93 3.29 -11.43
CA LEU A 100 -4.89 2.53 -10.62
C LEU A 100 -6.24 3.24 -10.51
N LEU A 101 -6.28 4.57 -10.58
CA LEU A 101 -7.52 5.34 -10.53
C LEU A 101 -8.47 4.96 -11.67
N ALA A 102 -7.94 4.78 -12.88
CA ALA A 102 -8.72 4.36 -14.04
C ALA A 102 -9.24 2.91 -13.90
N TYR A 103 -8.46 2.03 -13.25
CA TYR A 103 -8.93 0.68 -12.94
C TYR A 103 -10.04 0.70 -11.87
N TRP A 104 -9.94 1.57 -10.87
CA TRP A 104 -10.94 1.67 -9.81
C TRP A 104 -12.28 2.25 -10.27
N ASP A 105 -12.35 2.89 -11.43
CA ASP A 105 -13.63 3.20 -12.10
C ASP A 105 -14.35 1.94 -12.61
N ILE A 106 -13.60 0.86 -12.88
CA ILE A 106 -14.11 -0.44 -13.32
C ILE A 106 -14.37 -1.36 -12.10
N ASP A 107 -13.39 -1.50 -11.22
CA ASP A 107 -13.49 -2.24 -9.95
C ASP A 107 -13.25 -1.32 -8.73
N PRO A 108 -14.33 -0.77 -8.15
CA PRO A 108 -14.23 0.31 -7.17
C PRO A 108 -13.97 -0.17 -5.74
N PHE A 109 -13.29 -1.31 -5.54
CA PHE A 109 -12.95 -1.79 -4.19
C PHE A 109 -12.21 -0.71 -3.41
N PHE A 110 -11.06 -0.24 -3.91
CA PHE A 110 -10.30 0.82 -3.24
C PHE A 110 -10.97 2.19 -3.33
N ALA A 111 -11.87 2.44 -4.29
CA ALA A 111 -12.66 3.68 -4.27
C ALA A 111 -13.70 3.70 -3.13
N ARG A 112 -14.15 2.54 -2.65
CA ARG A 112 -15.21 2.38 -1.64
C ARG A 112 -14.72 1.92 -0.26
N LEU A 113 -13.45 1.51 -0.15
CA LEU A 113 -12.84 1.05 1.10
C LEU A 113 -12.77 2.14 2.16
#